data_AF-A0A955M023-F1
#
_entry.id   AF-A0A955M023-F1
#
_cell.length_a   1.000
_cell.length_b   1.000
_cell.length_c   1.000
_cell.angle_alpha   90.00
_cell.angle_beta   90.00
_cell.angle_gamma   90.00
#
_symmetry.space_group_name_H-M   'P 1'
#
loop_
_entity.id
_entity.type
_entity.pdbx_description
1 polymer ?
#
loop_
_entity_poly.entity_id
_entity_poly.type
_entity_poly.pdbx_seq_one_letter_code
_entity_poly.pdbx_strand_id
1 'polypeptide(L)'
;NLIAERECTSCTSDPEKECKQSQSTEEGEICYECVFIPQTCAGIGAMEQTECGPCEADPLTACVAGKTTREGKQCYECVDIPQCSHQGLFNQDQCAACNSDPLTKCVSAGETSWNEPCFKCVDKADYECSRKSAKLGAKKTCEALCSDGKKECRVTQTISADGEDLPCFECVEKLQTCSDLKLLSYEECEACWNTGDKECIAERFTENGEQCFSCQPKGDYECEQRFPGKMSQNTCEATCKIPGKACQATGTYEYKDGRDPLNCYECLDKPQGCSDIGYLSKDDCQACDQKADSKCVAVDKTDSGEDCFKCIQEIGSMECPENGYLANCPDQCPDGKQCEEVSLILFSPNRTSPELRCYECVKP
;
A
#
# COMPACT_ATOMS: atom_id res chain seq x y z
N ASN A 1 74.59 -55.14 15.72
CA ASN A 1 75.66 -54.43 14.99
C ASN A 1 76.49 -53.69 16.02
N LEU A 2 77.60 -54.27 16.44
CA LEU A 2 78.49 -53.65 17.42
C LEU A 2 79.54 -52.82 16.67
N ILE A 3 79.74 -51.57 17.10
CA ILE A 3 80.64 -50.59 16.49
C ILE A 3 81.69 -50.13 17.51
N ALA A 4 82.84 -49.68 17.02
CA ALA A 4 83.89 -49.09 17.85
C ALA A 4 83.53 -47.65 18.26
N GLU A 5 84.10 -47.14 19.36
CA GLU A 5 83.82 -45.78 19.87
C GLU A 5 83.99 -44.69 18.82
N ARG A 6 85.04 -44.78 17.99
CA ARG A 6 85.31 -43.84 16.89
C ARG A 6 84.20 -43.78 15.84
N GLU A 7 83.44 -44.87 15.68
CA GLU A 7 82.33 -44.99 14.73
C GLU A 7 81.01 -44.47 15.32
N CYS A 8 80.94 -44.21 16.63
CA CYS A 8 79.79 -43.56 17.27
C CYS A 8 79.49 -42.18 16.66
N THR A 9 80.50 -41.44 16.19
CA THR A 9 80.31 -40.13 15.53
C THR A 9 79.35 -40.21 14.34
N SER A 10 79.40 -41.32 13.59
CA SER A 10 78.51 -41.57 12.45
C SER A 10 77.10 -42.02 12.87
N CYS A 11 76.97 -42.61 14.06
CA CYS A 11 75.68 -42.94 14.65
C CYS A 11 74.97 -41.68 15.15
N THR A 12 75.68 -40.82 15.89
CA THR A 12 75.16 -39.59 16.50
C THR A 12 74.96 -38.44 15.52
N SER A 13 75.33 -38.62 14.25
CA SER A 13 74.96 -37.64 13.21
C SER A 13 73.47 -37.67 12.88
N ASP A 14 72.78 -38.76 13.20
CA ASP A 14 71.33 -38.84 13.20
C ASP A 14 70.82 -38.43 14.61
N PRO A 15 70.09 -37.30 14.74
CA PRO A 15 69.62 -36.83 16.05
C PRO A 15 68.63 -37.78 16.73
N GLU A 16 68.14 -38.80 16.02
CA GLU A 16 67.24 -39.82 16.56
C GLU A 16 67.95 -41.06 17.09
N LYS A 17 69.28 -41.13 17.01
CA LYS A 17 70.07 -42.30 17.42
C LYS A 17 71.11 -41.93 18.48
N GLU A 18 71.37 -42.88 19.37
CA GLU A 18 72.39 -42.79 20.40
C GLU A 18 73.34 -43.99 20.33
N CYS A 19 74.59 -43.77 20.73
CA CYS A 19 75.59 -44.83 20.83
C CYS A 19 75.61 -45.35 22.28
N LYS A 20 75.05 -46.53 22.52
CA LYS A 20 75.03 -47.15 23.86
C LYS A 20 76.11 -48.21 24.00
N GLN A 21 76.82 -48.22 25.12
CA GLN A 21 77.74 -49.31 25.44
C GLN A 21 76.94 -50.62 25.54
N SER A 22 77.42 -51.67 24.88
CA SER A 22 76.70 -52.95 24.79
C SER A 22 77.52 -54.08 25.40
N GLN A 23 78.67 -54.43 24.81
CA GLN A 23 79.50 -55.56 25.24
C GLN A 23 80.98 -55.18 25.26
N SER A 24 81.82 -55.99 25.91
CA SER A 24 83.27 -55.85 25.84
C SER A 24 83.91 -57.03 25.11
N THR A 25 85.00 -56.80 24.39
CA THR A 25 85.81 -57.87 23.77
C THR A 25 86.57 -58.67 24.82
N GLU A 26 87.11 -59.84 24.46
CA GLU A 26 87.95 -60.66 25.35
C GLU A 26 89.25 -59.92 25.77
N GLU A 27 89.69 -58.92 24.99
CA GLU A 27 90.80 -58.02 25.34
C GLU A 27 90.39 -56.82 26.20
N GLY A 28 89.10 -56.69 26.56
CA GLY A 28 88.58 -55.64 27.44
C GLY A 28 88.18 -54.34 26.74
N GLU A 29 88.13 -54.29 25.40
CA GLU A 29 87.65 -53.11 24.67
C GLU A 29 86.12 -53.02 24.69
N ILE A 30 85.56 -51.83 24.94
CA ILE A 30 84.10 -51.63 25.00
C ILE A 30 83.55 -51.41 23.58
N CYS A 31 82.62 -52.26 23.18
CA CYS A 31 81.82 -52.14 21.98
C CYS A 31 80.55 -51.34 22.25
N TYR A 32 80.15 -50.53 21.27
CA TYR A 32 78.94 -49.73 21.30
C TYR A 32 77.91 -50.26 20.32
N GLU A 33 76.65 -49.95 20.53
CA GLU A 33 75.55 -50.25 19.64
C GLU A 33 74.82 -48.95 19.29
N CYS A 34 74.60 -48.74 18.00
CA CYS A 34 73.82 -47.61 17.50
C CYS A 34 72.34 -47.97 17.58
N VAL A 35 71.64 -47.40 18.57
CA VAL A 35 70.22 -47.65 18.78
C VAL A 35 69.43 -46.37 18.60
N PHE A 36 68.17 -46.50 18.22
CA PHE A 36 67.27 -45.36 18.22
C PHE A 36 66.98 -44.90 19.64
N ILE A 37 67.02 -43.59 19.86
CA ILE A 37 66.61 -42.98 21.13
C ILE A 37 65.11 -43.26 21.30
N PRO A 38 64.63 -43.79 22.44
CA PRO A 38 63.21 -44.02 22.64
C PRO A 38 62.38 -42.76 22.37
N GLN A 39 61.42 -42.83 21.47
CA GLN A 39 60.55 -41.70 21.15
C GLN A 39 59.51 -41.52 22.27
N THR A 40 59.41 -40.31 22.80
CA THR A 40 58.39 -39.97 23.80
C THR A 40 57.15 -39.40 23.13
N CYS A 41 55.99 -39.48 23.80
CA CYS A 41 54.76 -38.87 23.30
C CYS A 41 54.93 -37.35 23.13
N ALA A 42 55.58 -36.68 24.08
CA ALA A 42 55.91 -35.25 23.97
C ALA A 42 56.78 -34.95 22.74
N GLY A 43 57.74 -35.83 22.40
CA GLY A 43 58.62 -35.69 21.25
C GLY A 43 57.91 -35.73 19.89
N ILE A 44 56.67 -36.26 19.82
CA ILE A 44 55.83 -36.25 18.62
C ILE A 44 54.67 -35.26 18.68
N GLY A 45 54.69 -34.37 19.68
CA GLY A 45 53.64 -33.39 19.93
C GLY A 45 52.33 -34.02 20.40
N ALA A 46 52.41 -35.15 21.10
CA ALA A 46 51.30 -35.83 21.75
C ALA A 46 51.58 -35.93 23.26
N MET A 47 50.69 -36.58 24.01
CA MET A 47 50.83 -36.76 25.46
C MET A 47 50.64 -38.22 25.86
N GLU A 48 51.10 -38.57 27.06
CA GLU A 48 50.86 -39.88 27.65
C GLU A 48 49.45 -39.99 28.24
N GLN A 49 48.93 -41.20 28.42
CA GLN A 49 47.59 -41.39 28.98
C GLN A 49 47.41 -40.78 30.37
N THR A 50 48.47 -40.77 31.18
CA THR A 50 48.48 -40.15 32.52
C THR A 50 48.35 -38.64 32.47
N GLU A 51 48.60 -38.03 31.32
CA GLU A 51 48.50 -36.59 31.08
C GLU A 51 47.13 -36.20 30.49
N CYS A 52 46.20 -37.15 30.30
CA CYS A 52 44.83 -36.89 29.84
C CYS A 52 43.98 -36.10 30.84
N GLY A 53 44.34 -36.09 32.13
CA GLY A 53 43.52 -35.54 33.21
C GLY A 53 43.00 -34.11 33.00
N PRO A 54 43.82 -33.14 32.52
CA PRO A 54 43.35 -31.79 32.22
C PRO A 54 42.26 -31.73 31.13
N CYS A 55 42.30 -32.64 30.16
CA CYS A 55 41.35 -32.66 29.06
C CYS A 55 40.09 -33.46 29.41
N GLU A 56 40.21 -34.48 30.26
CA GLU A 56 39.03 -35.16 30.83
C GLU A 56 38.29 -34.31 31.88
N ALA A 57 38.94 -33.26 32.40
CA ALA A 57 38.33 -32.31 33.32
C ALA A 57 37.42 -31.28 32.62
N ASP A 58 37.67 -30.98 31.34
CA ASP A 58 36.82 -30.10 30.54
C ASP A 58 35.77 -30.96 29.80
N PRO A 59 34.46 -30.77 30.06
CA PRO A 59 33.40 -31.51 29.36
C PRO A 59 33.34 -31.22 27.86
N LEU A 60 34.09 -30.24 27.36
CA LEU A 60 34.21 -29.88 25.95
C LEU A 60 35.41 -30.53 25.27
N THR A 61 36.26 -31.28 25.97
CA THR A 61 37.41 -31.95 25.36
C THR A 61 37.48 -33.42 25.73
N ALA A 62 38.02 -34.24 24.84
CA ALA A 62 38.24 -35.67 25.07
C ALA A 62 39.70 -36.02 24.84
N CYS A 63 40.24 -36.91 25.67
CA CYS A 63 41.52 -37.53 25.42
C CYS A 63 41.35 -38.71 24.47
N VAL A 64 41.77 -38.56 23.23
CA VAL A 64 41.64 -39.61 22.21
C VAL A 64 42.98 -40.21 21.85
N ALA A 65 42.97 -41.48 21.42
CA ALA A 65 44.15 -42.13 20.89
C ALA A 65 44.60 -41.41 19.61
N GLY A 66 45.75 -40.77 19.66
CA GLY A 66 46.36 -40.06 18.54
C GLY A 66 47.48 -40.88 17.90
N LYS A 67 48.67 -40.29 17.83
CA LYS A 67 49.85 -40.90 17.21
C LYS A 67 50.42 -42.07 18.04
N THR A 68 51.16 -42.96 17.38
CA THR A 68 51.91 -44.05 18.03
C THR A 68 53.41 -43.78 17.87
N THR A 69 54.21 -44.04 18.90
CA THR A 69 55.68 -43.96 18.82
C THR A 69 56.25 -45.08 17.94
N ARG A 70 57.49 -44.94 17.49
CA ARG A 70 58.19 -45.99 16.71
C ARG A 70 58.36 -47.32 17.45
N GLU A 71 58.32 -47.30 18.78
CA GLU A 71 58.35 -48.49 19.63
C GLU A 71 56.96 -49.13 19.81
N GLY A 72 55.91 -48.55 19.20
CA GLY A 72 54.54 -49.03 19.30
C GLY A 72 53.77 -48.51 20.52
N LYS A 73 54.28 -47.50 21.24
CA LYS A 73 53.57 -46.91 22.39
C LYS A 73 52.46 -45.97 21.88
N GLN A 74 51.22 -46.20 22.31
CA GLN A 74 50.10 -45.30 21.98
C GLN A 74 50.22 -43.98 22.75
N CYS A 75 50.13 -42.87 22.02
CA CYS A 75 50.03 -41.53 22.59
C CYS A 75 48.63 -40.95 22.36
N TYR A 76 48.31 -39.90 23.10
CA TYR A 76 46.98 -39.30 23.13
C TYR A 76 47.04 -37.83 22.76
N GLU A 77 45.91 -37.27 22.35
CA GLU A 77 45.73 -35.85 22.07
C GLU A 77 44.38 -35.37 22.58
N CYS A 78 44.31 -34.09 22.95
CA CYS A 78 43.07 -33.47 23.39
C CYS A 78 42.37 -32.94 22.16
N VAL A 79 41.17 -33.45 21.91
CA VAL A 79 40.32 -32.97 20.83
C VAL A 79 39.07 -32.37 21.44
N ASP A 80 38.58 -31.29 20.85
CA ASP A 80 37.29 -30.73 21.24
C ASP A 80 36.19 -31.77 20.94
N ILE A 81 35.40 -32.09 21.95
CA ILE A 81 34.14 -32.83 21.78
C ILE A 81 33.21 -31.86 21.04
N PRO A 82 32.79 -32.19 19.81
CA PRO A 82 31.93 -31.30 19.06
C PRO A 82 30.56 -31.32 19.69
N GLN A 83 30.17 -30.20 20.30
CA GLN A 83 28.87 -30.05 20.94
C GLN A 83 27.84 -29.48 19.96
N CYS A 84 26.61 -29.95 20.06
CA CYS A 84 25.48 -29.37 19.34
C CYS A 84 25.28 -27.88 19.65
N SER A 85 25.65 -27.46 20.87
CA SER A 85 25.56 -26.07 21.33
C SER A 85 26.37 -25.08 20.49
N HIS A 86 27.51 -25.50 19.92
CA HIS A 86 28.31 -24.65 19.02
C HIS A 86 27.57 -24.29 17.72
N GLN A 87 26.59 -25.10 17.33
CA GLN A 87 25.71 -24.87 16.17
C GLN A 87 24.37 -24.23 16.57
N GLY A 88 24.19 -23.85 17.85
CA GLY A 88 22.89 -23.41 18.38
C GLY A 88 21.86 -24.54 18.43
N LEU A 89 22.30 -25.80 18.44
CA LEU A 89 21.48 -27.00 18.56
C LEU A 89 21.61 -27.60 19.97
N PHE A 90 20.78 -28.59 20.25
CA PHE A 90 20.67 -29.25 21.55
C PHE A 90 21.11 -30.72 21.47
N ASN A 91 21.61 -31.23 22.58
CA ASN A 91 21.82 -32.67 22.78
C ASN A 91 20.48 -33.35 23.11
N GLN A 92 20.41 -34.69 22.96
CA GLN A 92 19.18 -35.46 23.22
C GLN A 92 18.59 -35.21 24.62
N ASP A 93 19.42 -35.07 25.65
CA ASP A 93 18.96 -34.87 27.03
C ASP A 93 18.26 -33.52 27.23
N GLN A 94 18.56 -32.54 26.39
CA GLN A 94 17.93 -31.22 26.41
C GLN A 94 16.56 -31.21 25.70
N CYS A 95 16.23 -32.25 24.94
CA CYS A 95 14.92 -32.37 24.29
C CYS A 95 13.76 -32.46 25.28
N ALA A 96 14.00 -32.87 26.53
CA ALA A 96 12.96 -32.96 27.55
C ALA A 96 12.30 -31.61 27.84
N ALA A 97 13.10 -30.53 27.89
CA ALA A 97 12.57 -29.17 28.07
C ALA A 97 11.71 -28.74 26.87
N CYS A 98 12.16 -29.08 25.66
CA CYS A 98 11.41 -28.83 24.43
C CYS A 98 10.04 -29.52 24.43
N ASN A 99 10.05 -30.83 24.68
CA ASN A 99 8.84 -31.65 24.64
C ASN A 99 7.90 -31.41 25.85
N SER A 100 8.29 -30.55 26.80
CA SER A 100 7.42 -30.16 27.91
C SER A 100 6.36 -29.13 27.50
N ASP A 101 6.62 -28.36 26.44
CA ASP A 101 5.62 -27.46 25.84
C ASP A 101 4.81 -28.24 24.78
N PRO A 102 3.48 -28.34 24.90
CA PRO A 102 2.63 -29.06 23.95
C PRO A 102 2.69 -28.50 22.51
N LEU A 103 3.11 -27.25 22.33
CA LEU A 103 3.21 -26.58 21.03
C LEU A 103 4.55 -26.82 20.33
N THR A 104 5.55 -27.36 21.02
CA THR A 104 6.88 -27.56 20.44
C THR A 104 7.28 -29.02 20.49
N LYS A 105 8.24 -29.39 19.64
CA LYS A 105 8.85 -30.70 19.72
C LYS A 105 10.31 -30.70 19.29
N CYS A 106 11.05 -31.64 19.85
CA CYS A 106 12.45 -31.84 19.52
C CYS A 106 12.58 -32.66 18.23
N VAL A 107 13.34 -32.14 17.26
CA VAL A 107 13.57 -32.83 15.98
C VAL A 107 15.05 -32.80 15.63
N SER A 108 15.53 -33.86 14.97
CA SER A 108 16.90 -33.91 14.47
C SER A 108 17.11 -32.81 13.43
N ALA A 109 18.21 -32.07 13.55
CA ALA A 109 18.53 -30.90 12.77
C ALA A 109 19.96 -30.87 12.22
N GLY A 110 20.82 -31.78 12.67
CA GLY A 110 22.21 -31.88 12.26
C GLY A 110 22.91 -33.02 12.98
N GLU A 111 24.23 -33.11 12.79
CA GLU A 111 25.09 -34.09 13.44
C GLU A 111 26.41 -33.41 13.84
N THR A 112 27.03 -33.92 14.91
CA THR A 112 28.40 -33.55 15.29
C THR A 112 29.41 -34.17 14.32
N SER A 113 30.68 -33.77 14.37
CA SER A 113 31.73 -34.44 13.56
C SER A 113 32.02 -35.89 14.00
N TRP A 114 31.34 -36.35 15.04
CA TRP A 114 31.38 -37.72 15.55
C TRP A 114 30.10 -38.51 15.22
N ASN A 115 29.25 -37.98 14.33
CA ASN A 115 27.95 -38.54 13.93
C ASN A 115 26.95 -38.66 15.09
N GLU A 116 27.08 -37.84 16.13
CA GLU A 116 26.04 -37.76 17.16
C GLU A 116 24.93 -36.81 16.68
N PRO A 117 23.66 -37.20 16.75
CA PRO A 117 22.57 -36.36 16.27
C PRO A 117 22.37 -35.14 17.16
N CYS A 118 22.22 -33.99 16.52
CA CYS A 118 21.87 -32.73 17.14
C CYS A 118 20.41 -32.40 16.86
N PHE A 119 19.76 -31.79 17.86
CA PHE A 119 18.34 -31.53 17.83
C PHE A 119 18.03 -30.03 17.92
N LYS A 120 16.85 -29.64 17.46
CA LYS A 120 16.31 -28.30 17.70
C LYS A 120 14.85 -28.38 18.11
N CYS A 121 14.41 -27.36 18.82
CA CYS A 121 13.00 -27.12 19.05
C CYS A 121 12.37 -26.49 17.82
N VAL A 122 11.31 -27.11 17.35
CA VAL A 122 10.44 -26.54 16.31
C VAL A 122 9.03 -26.48 16.83
N ASP A 123 8.25 -25.56 16.28
CA ASP A 123 6.81 -25.58 16.45
C ASP A 123 6.26 -26.89 15.86
N LYS A 124 5.41 -27.55 16.64
CA LYS A 124 4.87 -28.87 16.33
C LYS A 124 4.01 -28.81 15.07
N ALA A 125 3.17 -27.79 14.93
CA ALA A 125 2.31 -27.63 13.76
C ALA A 125 3.16 -27.35 12.50
N ASP A 126 4.18 -26.51 12.60
CA ASP A 126 5.10 -26.25 11.48
C ASP A 126 5.81 -27.51 11.01
N TYR A 127 6.30 -28.34 11.94
CA TYR A 127 6.96 -29.58 11.58
C TYR A 127 6.00 -30.56 10.89
N GLU A 128 4.81 -30.78 11.47
CA GLU A 128 3.86 -31.73 10.90
C GLU A 128 3.39 -31.29 9.50
N CYS A 129 3.20 -29.99 9.28
CA CYS A 129 2.87 -29.43 7.97
C CYS A 129 4.02 -29.58 6.97
N SER A 130 5.23 -29.19 7.35
CA SER A 130 6.40 -29.24 6.46
C SER A 130 6.80 -30.66 6.05
N ARG A 131 6.52 -31.67 6.90
CA ARG A 131 6.75 -33.08 6.60
C ARG A 131 5.84 -33.61 5.48
N LYS A 132 4.66 -33.01 5.27
CA LYS A 132 3.76 -33.35 4.16
C LYS A 132 4.14 -32.66 2.86
N SER A 133 4.58 -31.41 2.93
CA SER A 133 5.05 -30.62 1.78
C SER A 133 5.94 -29.49 2.25
N ALA A 134 7.04 -29.25 1.54
CA ALA A 134 7.96 -28.15 1.83
C ALA A 134 7.34 -26.75 1.68
N LYS A 135 6.16 -26.64 1.05
CA LYS A 135 5.42 -25.37 0.89
C LYS A 135 4.41 -25.11 2.01
N LEU A 136 4.15 -26.10 2.86
CA LEU A 136 3.17 -26.00 3.94
C LEU A 136 3.87 -25.65 5.24
N GLY A 137 3.25 -24.76 6.02
CA GLY A 137 3.64 -24.41 7.37
C GLY A 137 2.44 -24.14 8.26
N ALA A 138 2.68 -23.92 9.54
CA ALA A 138 1.69 -23.35 10.44
C ALA A 138 1.41 -21.89 10.08
N LYS A 139 0.31 -21.36 10.62
CA LYS A 139 -0.17 -20.00 10.33
C LYS A 139 0.93 -18.95 10.50
N LYS A 140 1.63 -18.97 11.64
CA LYS A 140 2.66 -17.97 11.99
C LYS A 140 3.82 -17.98 11.00
N THR A 141 4.29 -19.16 10.61
CA THR A 141 5.38 -19.30 9.63
C THR A 141 4.93 -18.88 8.25
N CYS A 142 3.70 -19.22 7.86
CA CYS A 142 3.13 -18.72 6.61
C CYS A 142 3.04 -17.18 6.60
N GLU A 143 2.56 -16.54 7.67
CA GLU A 143 2.44 -15.07 7.75
C GLU A 143 3.80 -14.38 7.62
N ALA A 144 4.86 -14.98 8.19
CA ALA A 144 6.24 -14.52 8.03
C ALA A 144 6.78 -14.71 6.60
N LEU A 145 6.27 -15.68 5.85
CA LEU A 145 6.62 -15.88 4.44
C LEU A 145 5.80 -14.99 3.49
N CYS A 146 4.57 -14.61 3.85
CA CYS A 146 3.65 -13.80 3.04
C CYS A 146 3.67 -12.29 3.37
N SER A 147 4.76 -11.77 3.93
CA SER A 147 4.78 -10.41 4.48
C SER A 147 4.83 -9.28 3.43
N ASP A 148 4.85 -9.59 2.13
CA ASP A 148 4.97 -8.61 1.05
C ASP A 148 3.65 -7.91 0.68
N GLY A 149 2.53 -8.32 1.29
CA GLY A 149 1.18 -7.80 1.02
C GLY A 149 0.58 -8.20 -0.33
N LYS A 150 1.35 -8.89 -1.18
CA LYS A 150 0.88 -9.46 -2.46
C LYS A 150 0.43 -10.90 -2.31
N LYS A 151 0.84 -11.56 -1.23
CA LYS A 151 0.48 -12.93 -0.90
C LYS A 151 -0.38 -13.00 0.34
N GLU A 152 -1.09 -14.10 0.49
CA GLU A 152 -1.87 -14.40 1.69
C GLU A 152 -1.73 -15.86 2.10
N CYS A 153 -1.99 -16.13 3.37
CA CYS A 153 -1.98 -17.47 3.93
C CYS A 153 -3.33 -18.12 3.76
N ARG A 154 -3.38 -19.16 2.92
CA ARG A 154 -4.59 -19.94 2.70
C ARG A 154 -4.44 -21.32 3.32
N VAL A 155 -5.49 -21.79 3.98
CA VAL A 155 -5.55 -23.19 4.42
C VAL A 155 -5.63 -24.07 3.19
N THR A 156 -4.60 -24.87 2.95
CA THR A 156 -4.54 -25.79 1.81
C THR A 156 -4.87 -27.22 2.23
N GLN A 157 -4.52 -27.59 3.46
CA GLN A 157 -4.73 -28.94 3.98
C GLN A 157 -4.97 -28.91 5.49
N THR A 158 -5.71 -29.87 6.01
CA THR A 158 -5.80 -30.17 7.44
C THR A 158 -5.20 -31.54 7.70
N ILE A 159 -4.35 -31.66 8.72
CA ILE A 159 -3.70 -32.91 9.11
C ILE A 159 -4.11 -33.30 10.52
N SER A 160 -4.45 -34.57 10.74
CA SER A 160 -4.72 -35.07 12.09
C SER A 160 -3.41 -35.55 12.72
N ALA A 161 -2.97 -34.91 13.80
CA ALA A 161 -1.78 -35.27 14.57
C ALA A 161 -2.15 -35.36 16.06
N ASP A 162 -1.84 -36.48 16.70
CA ASP A 162 -2.15 -36.75 18.12
C ASP A 162 -3.63 -36.56 18.51
N GLY A 163 -4.54 -36.79 17.56
CA GLY A 163 -5.98 -36.66 17.77
C GLY A 163 -6.53 -35.24 17.59
N GLU A 164 -5.69 -34.29 17.18
CA GLU A 164 -6.09 -32.92 16.86
C GLU A 164 -5.93 -32.64 15.36
N ASP A 165 -6.87 -31.88 14.79
CA ASP A 165 -6.83 -31.44 13.40
C ASP A 165 -6.07 -30.11 13.30
N LEU A 166 -4.88 -30.16 12.72
CA LEU A 166 -3.99 -29.01 12.51
C LEU A 166 -4.14 -28.47 11.08
N PRO A 167 -4.57 -27.21 10.91
CA PRO A 167 -4.60 -26.58 9.60
C PRO A 167 -3.18 -26.21 9.14
N CYS A 168 -2.84 -26.62 7.92
CA CYS A 168 -1.62 -26.26 7.22
C CYS A 168 -1.90 -25.19 6.18
N PHE A 169 -1.04 -24.19 6.19
CA PHE A 169 -1.17 -23.00 5.36
C PHE A 169 -0.10 -23.00 4.28
N GLU A 170 -0.49 -22.53 3.10
CA GLU A 170 0.42 -22.22 2.00
C GLU A 170 0.38 -20.72 1.73
N CYS A 171 1.55 -20.16 1.42
CA CYS A 171 1.66 -18.79 0.97
C CYS A 171 1.32 -18.71 -0.52
N VAL A 172 0.13 -18.19 -0.83
CA VAL A 172 -0.37 -18.09 -2.20
C VAL A 172 -0.47 -16.63 -2.63
N GLU A 173 -0.39 -16.37 -3.94
CA GLU A 173 -0.67 -15.02 -4.46
C GLU A 173 -2.08 -14.60 -4.05
N LYS A 174 -2.20 -13.40 -3.48
CA LYS A 174 -3.47 -12.84 -3.06
C LYS A 174 -4.31 -12.64 -4.31
N LEU A 175 -5.50 -13.22 -4.30
CA LEU A 175 -6.41 -13.12 -5.44
C LEU A 175 -6.83 -11.66 -5.60
N GLN A 176 -6.63 -11.10 -6.81
CA GLN A 176 -7.14 -9.78 -7.14
C GLN A 176 -8.66 -9.78 -6.95
N THR A 177 -9.15 -8.87 -6.11
CA THR A 177 -10.58 -8.68 -5.85
C THR A 177 -11.14 -7.54 -6.71
N CYS A 178 -12.46 -7.46 -6.83
CA CYS A 178 -13.10 -6.32 -7.48
C CYS A 178 -12.75 -4.98 -6.80
N SER A 179 -12.60 -4.99 -5.48
CA SER A 179 -12.20 -3.80 -4.71
C SER A 179 -10.80 -3.32 -5.08
N ASP A 180 -9.84 -4.22 -5.36
CA ASP A 180 -8.50 -3.85 -5.83
C ASP A 180 -8.55 -3.13 -7.19
N LEU A 181 -9.56 -3.45 -8.01
CA LEU A 181 -9.84 -2.79 -9.28
C LEU A 181 -10.68 -1.52 -9.15
N LYS A 182 -11.04 -1.10 -7.92
CA LYS A 182 -12.00 -0.03 -7.60
C LYS A 182 -13.38 -0.26 -8.22
N LEU A 183 -13.79 -1.53 -8.25
CA LEU A 183 -15.08 -1.98 -8.74
C LEU A 183 -15.84 -2.70 -7.62
N LEU A 184 -17.12 -2.92 -7.84
CA LEU A 184 -18.01 -3.62 -6.95
C LEU A 184 -18.03 -5.12 -7.27
N SER A 185 -18.10 -5.95 -6.24
CA SER A 185 -18.51 -7.34 -6.35
C SER A 185 -19.99 -7.45 -6.72
N TYR A 186 -20.46 -8.67 -7.02
CA TYR A 186 -21.87 -8.91 -7.32
C TYR A 186 -22.80 -8.53 -6.14
N GLU A 187 -22.42 -8.84 -4.91
CA GLU A 187 -23.20 -8.51 -3.71
C GLU A 187 -23.26 -7.00 -3.46
N GLU A 188 -22.13 -6.31 -3.60
CA GLU A 188 -22.08 -4.84 -3.51
C GLU A 188 -22.89 -4.17 -4.63
N CYS A 189 -22.92 -4.80 -5.81
CA CYS A 189 -23.76 -4.37 -6.91
C CYS A 189 -25.26 -4.54 -6.62
N GLU A 190 -25.70 -5.64 -6.01
CA GLU A 190 -27.11 -5.79 -5.62
C GLU A 190 -27.55 -4.66 -4.66
N ALA A 191 -26.66 -4.21 -3.78
CA ALA A 191 -26.91 -3.04 -2.93
C ALA A 191 -27.07 -1.73 -3.74
N CYS A 192 -26.34 -1.57 -4.84
CA CYS A 192 -26.49 -0.45 -5.77
C CYS A 192 -27.86 -0.45 -6.48
N TRP A 193 -28.34 -1.61 -6.94
CA TRP A 193 -29.64 -1.70 -7.62
C TRP A 193 -30.83 -1.29 -6.75
N ASN A 194 -30.73 -1.49 -5.44
CA ASN A 194 -31.83 -1.22 -4.52
C ASN A 194 -32.19 0.26 -4.38
N THR A 195 -31.42 1.20 -4.93
CA THR A 195 -31.75 2.63 -4.90
C THR A 195 -32.70 3.07 -6.04
N GLY A 196 -32.91 2.22 -7.07
CA GLY A 196 -33.86 2.44 -8.17
C GLY A 196 -33.44 3.48 -9.22
N ASP A 197 -32.51 4.38 -8.89
CA ASP A 197 -31.94 5.42 -9.74
C ASP A 197 -30.57 5.04 -10.35
N LYS A 198 -30.05 3.86 -10.01
CA LYS A 198 -28.73 3.37 -10.45
C LYS A 198 -28.82 1.99 -11.08
N GLU A 199 -27.85 1.68 -11.91
CA GLU A 199 -27.65 0.37 -12.51
C GLU A 199 -26.20 -0.08 -12.34
N CYS A 200 -26.04 -1.40 -12.21
CA CYS A 200 -24.72 -2.00 -12.29
C CYS A 200 -24.36 -2.37 -13.71
N ILE A 201 -23.15 -1.99 -14.09
CA ILE A 201 -22.61 -2.30 -15.41
C ILE A 201 -21.42 -3.24 -15.21
N ALA A 202 -21.45 -4.37 -15.91
CA ALA A 202 -20.33 -5.30 -15.95
C ALA A 202 -19.15 -4.64 -16.67
N GLU A 203 -18.03 -4.48 -15.97
CA GLU A 203 -16.85 -3.77 -16.49
C GLU A 203 -15.80 -4.76 -17.01
N ARG A 204 -15.32 -5.65 -16.13
CA ARG A 204 -14.23 -6.59 -16.41
C ARG A 204 -14.20 -7.73 -15.40
N PHE A 205 -13.38 -8.73 -15.68
CA PHE A 205 -13.10 -9.83 -14.78
C PHE A 205 -11.81 -9.60 -13.98
N THR A 206 -11.74 -10.12 -12.76
CA THR A 206 -10.48 -10.28 -12.02
C THR A 206 -9.60 -11.33 -12.71
N GLU A 207 -8.33 -11.41 -12.30
CA GLU A 207 -7.40 -12.46 -12.77
C GLU A 207 -7.91 -13.89 -12.53
N ASN A 208 -8.84 -14.06 -11.60
CA ASN A 208 -9.44 -15.36 -11.25
C ASN A 208 -10.80 -15.61 -11.93
N GLY A 209 -11.22 -14.72 -12.82
CA GLY A 209 -12.47 -14.85 -13.55
C GLY A 209 -13.73 -14.39 -12.78
N GLU A 210 -13.58 -13.67 -11.67
CA GLU A 210 -14.72 -13.03 -10.99
C GLU A 210 -15.16 -11.79 -11.78
N GLN A 211 -16.44 -11.68 -12.14
CA GLN A 211 -16.98 -10.50 -12.83
C GLN A 211 -17.14 -9.34 -11.86
N CYS A 212 -16.59 -8.18 -12.20
CA CYS A 212 -16.69 -6.94 -11.44
C CYS A 212 -17.60 -5.92 -12.12
N PHE A 213 -18.21 -5.05 -11.30
CA PHE A 213 -19.25 -4.13 -11.72
C PHE A 213 -18.93 -2.68 -11.33
N SER A 214 -19.41 -1.71 -12.09
CA SER A 214 -19.49 -0.31 -11.68
C SER A 214 -20.95 0.08 -11.39
N CYS A 215 -21.18 0.92 -10.38
CA CYS A 215 -22.50 1.43 -10.05
C CYS A 215 -22.65 2.83 -10.65
N GLN A 216 -23.52 2.96 -11.65
CA GLN A 216 -23.72 4.20 -12.40
C GLN A 216 -25.18 4.66 -12.31
N PRO A 217 -25.47 5.96 -12.37
CA PRO A 217 -26.84 6.45 -12.53
C PRO A 217 -27.47 5.86 -13.79
N LYS A 218 -28.71 5.41 -13.67
CA LYS A 218 -29.42 4.73 -14.75
C LYS A 218 -29.56 5.65 -15.96
N GLY A 219 -29.13 5.18 -17.13
CA GLY A 219 -29.20 5.93 -18.39
C GLY A 219 -27.99 6.80 -18.72
N ASP A 220 -27.02 6.97 -17.81
CA ASP A 220 -25.76 7.67 -18.12
C ASP A 220 -24.96 6.92 -19.19
N TYR A 221 -24.81 5.60 -19.03
CA TYR A 221 -24.08 4.78 -20.00
C TYR A 221 -24.75 4.75 -21.37
N GLU A 222 -26.09 4.61 -21.40
CA GLU A 222 -26.84 4.67 -22.66
C GLU A 222 -26.71 6.04 -23.33
N CYS A 223 -26.67 7.12 -22.55
CA CYS A 223 -26.43 8.46 -23.05
C CYS A 223 -25.03 8.63 -23.63
N GLU A 224 -23.97 8.22 -22.93
CA GLU A 224 -22.59 8.34 -23.40
C GLU A 224 -22.35 7.51 -24.68
N GLN A 225 -22.88 6.28 -24.73
CA GLN A 225 -22.74 5.40 -25.90
C GLN A 225 -23.43 5.96 -27.15
N ARG A 226 -24.59 6.61 -26.99
CA ARG A 226 -25.39 7.14 -28.11
C ARG A 226 -25.02 8.57 -28.46
N PHE A 227 -24.63 9.35 -27.47
CA PHE A 227 -24.31 10.76 -27.56
C PHE A 227 -23.08 11.07 -26.68
N PRO A 228 -21.84 10.91 -27.21
CA PRO A 228 -20.62 11.13 -26.45
C PRO A 228 -20.59 12.51 -25.78
N GLY A 229 -20.26 12.55 -24.48
CA GLY A 229 -20.24 13.76 -23.66
C GLY A 229 -21.57 14.12 -22.99
N LYS A 230 -22.61 13.28 -23.11
CA LYS A 230 -23.93 13.52 -22.49
C LYS A 230 -24.23 12.53 -21.38
N MET A 231 -25.10 12.92 -20.46
CA MET A 231 -25.45 12.14 -19.27
C MET A 231 -26.97 12.16 -19.00
N SER A 232 -27.43 11.38 -18.04
CA SER A 232 -28.81 11.41 -17.55
C SER A 232 -29.14 12.74 -16.86
N GLN A 233 -30.43 13.02 -16.71
CA GLN A 233 -30.92 14.23 -16.05
C GLN A 233 -30.36 14.37 -14.64
N ASN A 234 -30.44 13.32 -13.83
CA ASN A 234 -30.02 13.35 -12.43
C ASN A 234 -28.52 13.64 -12.30
N THR A 235 -27.71 13.00 -13.14
CA THR A 235 -26.26 13.23 -13.17
C THR A 235 -25.95 14.65 -13.62
N CYS A 236 -26.65 15.14 -14.63
CA CYS A 236 -26.51 16.51 -15.10
C CYS A 236 -26.90 17.51 -14.01
N GLU A 237 -28.05 17.39 -13.35
CA GLU A 237 -28.44 18.28 -12.24
C GLU A 237 -27.47 18.21 -11.04
N ALA A 238 -26.90 17.04 -10.77
CA ALA A 238 -25.91 16.87 -9.70
C ALA A 238 -24.56 17.52 -10.03
N THR A 239 -24.11 17.42 -11.29
CA THR A 239 -22.80 17.91 -11.76
C THR A 239 -22.86 19.38 -12.20
N CYS A 240 -23.98 19.85 -12.73
CA CYS A 240 -24.17 21.21 -13.26
C CYS A 240 -24.46 22.29 -12.21
N LYS A 241 -23.88 22.17 -11.01
CA LYS A 241 -24.07 23.14 -9.92
C LYS A 241 -23.15 24.36 -10.03
N ILE A 242 -22.55 24.59 -11.20
CA ILE A 242 -21.64 25.71 -11.44
C ILE A 242 -22.48 26.96 -11.72
N PRO A 243 -22.21 28.11 -11.06
CA PRO A 243 -22.90 29.37 -11.38
C PRO A 243 -22.79 29.68 -12.88
N GLY A 244 -23.93 30.00 -13.50
CA GLY A 244 -23.99 30.32 -14.93
C GLY A 244 -24.02 29.09 -15.86
N LYS A 245 -24.10 27.86 -15.35
CA LYS A 245 -24.39 26.67 -16.15
C LYS A 245 -25.81 26.15 -15.85
N ALA A 246 -26.45 25.55 -16.83
CA ALA A 246 -27.75 24.90 -16.70
C ALA A 246 -27.73 23.54 -17.39
N CYS A 247 -28.44 22.60 -16.79
CA CYS A 247 -28.66 21.30 -17.38
C CYS A 247 -29.71 21.41 -18.49
N GLN A 248 -29.35 21.10 -19.74
CA GLN A 248 -30.26 21.16 -20.87
C GLN A 248 -30.29 19.83 -21.62
N ALA A 249 -31.49 19.38 -22.00
CA ALA A 249 -31.66 18.22 -22.87
C ALA A 249 -31.15 18.56 -24.27
N THR A 250 -30.11 17.87 -24.74
CA THR A 250 -29.52 18.12 -26.07
C THR A 250 -29.60 16.91 -26.99
N GLY A 251 -30.09 15.76 -26.50
CA GLY A 251 -30.31 14.56 -27.32
C GLY A 251 -31.50 13.75 -26.81
N THR A 252 -32.28 13.19 -27.74
CA THR A 252 -33.39 12.28 -27.43
C THR A 252 -33.26 11.04 -28.30
N TYR A 253 -33.35 9.87 -27.70
CA TYR A 253 -33.38 8.59 -28.40
C TYR A 253 -34.70 7.86 -28.15
N GLU A 254 -35.41 7.55 -29.24
CA GLU A 254 -36.66 6.79 -29.18
C GLU A 254 -36.38 5.29 -29.33
N TYR A 255 -36.86 4.50 -28.37
CA TYR A 255 -36.78 3.05 -28.45
C TYR A 255 -37.87 2.48 -29.35
N LYS A 256 -37.49 1.56 -30.25
CA LYS A 256 -38.44 0.88 -31.15
C LYS A 256 -39.37 -0.12 -30.44
N ASP A 257 -39.08 -0.47 -29.19
CA ASP A 257 -39.83 -1.44 -28.39
C ASP A 257 -40.93 -0.80 -27.53
N GLY A 258 -41.15 0.51 -27.66
CA GLY A 258 -42.19 1.24 -26.94
C GLY A 258 -41.80 1.69 -25.53
N ARG A 259 -40.53 1.57 -25.13
CA ARG A 259 -40.02 2.21 -23.91
C ARG A 259 -40.02 3.74 -24.04
N ASP A 260 -40.09 4.40 -22.89
CA ASP A 260 -40.00 5.87 -22.82
C ASP A 260 -38.70 6.36 -23.49
N PRO A 261 -38.73 7.51 -24.20
CA PRO A 261 -37.55 8.07 -24.84
C PRO A 261 -36.44 8.37 -23.84
N LEU A 262 -35.20 8.01 -24.18
CA LEU A 262 -34.03 8.39 -23.41
C LEU A 262 -33.67 9.84 -23.75
N ASN A 263 -33.82 10.74 -22.78
CA ASN A 263 -33.35 12.12 -22.88
C ASN A 263 -31.95 12.23 -22.25
N CYS A 264 -31.01 12.76 -23.03
CA CYS A 264 -29.63 12.97 -22.63
C CYS A 264 -29.33 14.45 -22.53
N TYR A 265 -28.61 14.80 -21.48
CA TYR A 265 -28.42 16.16 -21.02
C TYR A 265 -26.94 16.55 -21.03
N GLU A 266 -26.70 17.84 -21.14
CA GLU A 266 -25.37 18.44 -21.13
C GLU A 266 -25.39 19.73 -20.30
N CYS A 267 -24.24 20.06 -19.71
CA CYS A 267 -24.01 21.32 -19.02
C CYS A 267 -23.71 22.44 -20.01
N LEU A 268 -24.72 23.23 -20.33
CA LEU A 268 -24.56 24.39 -21.19
C LEU A 268 -24.51 25.67 -20.36
N ASP A 269 -23.94 26.74 -20.93
CA ASP A 269 -24.07 28.06 -20.35
C ASP A 269 -25.54 28.42 -20.21
N LYS A 270 -25.93 28.77 -18.99
CA LYS A 270 -27.28 29.24 -18.71
C LYS A 270 -27.45 30.49 -19.58
N PRO A 271 -28.48 30.56 -20.43
CA PRO A 271 -28.75 31.78 -21.19
C PRO A 271 -28.87 32.93 -20.19
N GLN A 272 -28.09 33.98 -20.42
CA GLN A 272 -28.08 35.18 -19.61
C GLN A 272 -29.51 35.72 -19.55
N GLY A 273 -30.09 35.81 -18.35
CA GLY A 273 -31.40 36.42 -18.16
C GLY A 273 -31.27 37.93 -18.01
N CYS A 274 -32.37 38.67 -18.18
CA CYS A 274 -32.38 40.12 -17.98
C CYS A 274 -31.89 40.54 -16.59
N SER A 275 -32.21 39.75 -15.56
CA SER A 275 -31.75 40.00 -14.19
C SER A 275 -30.22 39.89 -14.04
N ASP A 276 -29.57 39.05 -14.87
CA ASP A 276 -28.12 38.86 -14.84
C ASP A 276 -27.36 40.09 -15.38
N ILE A 277 -28.03 40.95 -16.16
CA ILE A 277 -27.53 42.25 -16.65
C ILE A 277 -28.16 43.46 -15.94
N GLY A 278 -28.88 43.24 -14.84
CA GLY A 278 -29.46 44.30 -14.02
C GLY A 278 -30.75 44.92 -14.57
N TYR A 279 -31.43 44.25 -15.49
CA TYR A 279 -32.70 44.66 -16.07
C TYR A 279 -33.85 43.71 -15.69
N LEU A 280 -35.08 44.10 -16.00
CA LEU A 280 -36.28 43.33 -15.73
C LEU A 280 -36.64 42.46 -16.94
N SER A 281 -37.18 41.27 -16.68
CA SER A 281 -37.89 40.50 -17.69
C SER A 281 -39.19 41.23 -18.10
N LYS A 282 -39.77 40.84 -19.24
CA LYS A 282 -41.05 41.41 -19.68
C LYS A 282 -42.15 41.25 -18.63
N ASP A 283 -42.22 40.07 -18.00
CA ASP A 283 -43.25 39.76 -17.01
C ASP A 283 -43.02 40.53 -15.70
N ASP A 284 -41.78 40.65 -15.24
CA ASP A 284 -41.45 41.46 -14.06
C ASP A 284 -41.72 42.95 -14.30
N CYS A 285 -41.53 43.41 -15.54
CA CYS A 285 -41.75 44.80 -15.91
C CYS A 285 -43.24 45.17 -16.05
N GLN A 286 -44.16 44.21 -16.21
CA GLN A 286 -45.60 44.50 -16.22
C GLN A 286 -46.08 45.14 -14.92
N ALA A 287 -45.44 44.81 -13.79
CA ALA A 287 -45.75 45.45 -12.51
C ALA A 287 -45.36 46.95 -12.49
N CYS A 288 -44.43 47.37 -13.36
CA CYS A 288 -44.06 48.78 -13.55
C CYS A 288 -45.17 49.54 -14.28
N ASP A 289 -45.67 48.99 -15.39
CA ASP A 289 -46.71 49.63 -16.22
C ASP A 289 -48.05 49.82 -15.50
N GLN A 290 -48.27 49.11 -14.38
CA GLN A 290 -49.46 49.27 -13.56
C GLN A 290 -49.42 50.51 -12.65
N LYS A 291 -48.27 51.18 -12.52
CA LYS A 291 -48.15 52.40 -11.72
C LYS A 291 -48.46 53.62 -12.59
N ALA A 292 -49.28 54.54 -12.07
CA ALA A 292 -49.78 55.71 -12.80
C ALA A 292 -48.68 56.58 -13.43
N ASP A 293 -47.48 56.60 -12.82
CA ASP A 293 -46.37 57.47 -13.21
C ASP A 293 -45.14 56.69 -13.68
N SER A 294 -45.29 55.41 -14.05
CA SER A 294 -44.16 54.58 -14.49
C SER A 294 -44.46 53.84 -15.79
N LYS A 295 -43.39 53.58 -16.55
CA LYS A 295 -43.45 52.87 -17.82
C LYS A 295 -42.30 51.90 -17.96
N CYS A 296 -42.62 50.76 -18.53
CA CYS A 296 -41.70 49.74 -18.93
C CYS A 296 -41.11 50.09 -20.31
N VAL A 297 -39.80 50.31 -20.38
CA VAL A 297 -39.11 50.60 -21.64
C VAL A 297 -38.07 49.53 -21.90
N ALA A 298 -38.06 48.99 -23.13
CA ALA A 298 -37.02 48.08 -23.58
C ALA A 298 -35.70 48.85 -23.68
N VAL A 299 -34.67 48.35 -23.01
CA VAL A 299 -33.37 49.02 -22.86
C VAL A 299 -32.22 48.23 -23.46
N ASP A 300 -32.31 46.89 -23.45
CA ASP A 300 -31.25 46.02 -23.94
C ASP A 300 -31.79 44.66 -24.38
N LYS A 301 -30.92 43.77 -24.85
CA LYS A 301 -31.24 42.36 -25.15
C LYS A 301 -30.24 41.42 -24.49
N THR A 302 -30.69 40.24 -24.08
CA THR A 302 -29.80 39.16 -23.64
C THR A 302 -28.98 38.60 -24.81
N ASP A 303 -27.94 37.80 -24.52
CA ASP A 303 -27.18 37.06 -25.53
C ASP A 303 -28.06 36.09 -26.37
N SER A 304 -29.21 35.66 -25.83
CA SER A 304 -30.20 34.84 -26.55
C SER A 304 -31.19 35.67 -27.38
N GLY A 305 -31.10 37.00 -27.35
CA GLY A 305 -31.94 37.95 -28.10
C GLY A 305 -33.25 38.34 -27.42
N GLU A 306 -33.46 37.96 -26.16
CA GLU A 306 -34.64 38.35 -25.36
C GLU A 306 -34.58 39.83 -24.99
N ASP A 307 -35.66 40.58 -25.19
CA ASP A 307 -35.73 42.00 -24.81
C ASP A 307 -35.75 42.15 -23.28
N CYS A 308 -34.89 43.04 -22.78
CA CYS A 308 -34.78 43.39 -21.38
C CYS A 308 -35.26 44.82 -21.13
N PHE A 309 -35.92 45.00 -20.00
CA PHE A 309 -36.69 46.20 -19.73
C PHE A 309 -36.22 46.94 -18.48
N LYS A 310 -36.44 48.25 -18.46
CA LYS A 310 -36.24 49.08 -17.28
C LYS A 310 -37.53 49.80 -16.94
N CYS A 311 -37.87 49.81 -15.66
CA CYS A 311 -38.96 50.62 -15.13
C CYS A 311 -38.47 52.06 -14.99
N ILE A 312 -39.01 52.97 -15.81
CA ILE A 312 -38.73 54.40 -15.72
C ILE A 312 -39.97 55.13 -15.17
N GLN A 313 -39.78 56.19 -14.39
CA GLN A 313 -40.87 57.08 -14.01
C GLN A 313 -40.99 58.18 -15.07
N GLU A 314 -42.19 58.42 -15.60
CA GLU A 314 -42.43 59.47 -16.61
C GLU A 314 -42.65 60.86 -15.98
N ILE A 315 -42.93 60.89 -14.68
CA ILE A 315 -43.14 62.13 -13.92
C ILE A 315 -42.03 62.22 -12.87
N GLY A 316 -41.17 63.21 -13.05
CA GLY A 316 -40.19 63.66 -12.07
C GLY A 316 -40.87 64.28 -10.85
N SER A 317 -40.10 64.57 -9.81
CA SER A 317 -40.66 65.08 -8.56
C SER A 317 -41.48 66.36 -8.78
N MET A 318 -42.60 66.49 -8.06
CA MET A 318 -43.36 67.75 -8.02
C MET A 318 -42.54 68.92 -7.43
N GLU A 319 -41.40 68.63 -6.79
CA GLU A 319 -40.45 69.61 -6.28
C GLU A 319 -39.46 70.13 -7.36
N CYS A 320 -39.42 69.52 -8.55
CA CYS A 320 -38.54 69.94 -9.65
C CYS A 320 -38.80 71.39 -10.11
N PRO A 321 -40.06 71.84 -10.30
CA PRO A 321 -40.36 73.20 -10.73
C PRO A 321 -39.90 74.26 -9.72
N GLU A 322 -39.89 73.93 -8.43
CA GLU A 322 -39.38 74.84 -7.38
C GLU A 322 -37.89 75.11 -7.53
N ASN A 323 -37.16 74.20 -8.19
CA ASN A 323 -35.74 74.29 -8.44
C ASN A 323 -35.40 74.70 -9.88
N GLY A 324 -36.40 75.09 -10.68
CA GLY A 324 -36.21 75.52 -12.06
C GLY A 324 -36.09 74.38 -13.08
N TYR A 325 -36.38 73.15 -12.67
CA TYR A 325 -36.40 71.98 -13.54
C TYR A 325 -37.85 71.56 -13.85
N LEU A 326 -38.04 70.83 -14.93
CA LEU A 326 -39.34 70.31 -15.32
C LEU A 326 -39.67 69.05 -14.52
N ALA A 327 -40.92 68.92 -14.09
CA ALA A 327 -41.45 67.69 -13.50
C ALA A 327 -41.78 66.64 -14.59
N ASN A 328 -41.95 67.04 -15.85
CA ASN A 328 -42.13 66.09 -16.95
C ASN A 328 -41.60 66.66 -18.28
N CYS A 329 -41.17 65.77 -19.17
CA CYS A 329 -40.61 66.11 -20.48
C CYS A 329 -41.62 66.32 -21.62
N PRO A 330 -42.66 65.48 -21.82
CA PRO A 330 -43.26 65.30 -23.14
C PRO A 330 -43.82 66.57 -23.80
N ASP A 331 -44.26 67.56 -23.01
CA ASP A 331 -44.97 68.75 -23.52
C ASP A 331 -44.40 70.09 -23.03
N GLN A 332 -43.28 70.09 -22.29
CA GLN A 332 -42.76 71.30 -21.63
C GLN A 332 -41.53 71.91 -22.33
N CYS A 333 -40.88 71.20 -23.25
CA CYS A 333 -39.75 71.75 -24.01
C CYS A 333 -40.20 72.50 -25.28
N PRO A 334 -39.71 73.73 -25.50
CA PRO A 334 -39.93 74.44 -26.75
C PRO A 334 -39.35 73.68 -27.96
N ASP A 335 -39.96 73.87 -29.13
CA ASP A 335 -39.52 73.28 -30.39
C ASP A 335 -38.00 73.45 -30.61
N GLY A 336 -37.33 72.33 -30.88
CA GLY A 336 -35.88 72.29 -31.15
C GLY A 336 -34.99 72.12 -29.92
N LYS A 337 -35.54 71.81 -28.74
CA LYS A 337 -34.79 71.37 -27.55
C LYS A 337 -35.01 69.88 -27.27
N GLN A 338 -33.99 69.21 -26.73
CA GLN A 338 -34.08 67.84 -26.21
C GLN A 338 -34.32 67.89 -24.70
N CYS A 339 -35.11 66.96 -24.20
CA CYS A 339 -35.36 66.84 -22.77
C CYS A 339 -34.39 65.81 -22.19
N GLU A 340 -33.56 66.23 -21.24
CA GLU A 340 -32.62 65.36 -20.54
C GLU A 340 -33.04 65.18 -19.07
N GLU A 341 -32.84 63.97 -18.54
CA GLU A 341 -33.05 63.67 -17.12
C GLU A 341 -31.87 64.20 -16.31
N VAL A 342 -32.17 64.96 -15.26
CA VAL A 342 -31.21 65.51 -14.30
C VAL A 342 -31.57 65.01 -12.91
N SER A 343 -30.61 64.35 -12.26
CA SER A 343 -30.73 63.96 -10.86
C SER A 343 -30.34 65.12 -9.94
N LEU A 344 -31.27 65.61 -9.12
CA LEU A 344 -31.01 66.60 -8.08
C LEU A 344 -30.92 65.93 -6.71
N ILE A 345 -29.83 66.19 -6.00
CA ILE A 345 -29.68 65.79 -4.59
C ILE A 345 -29.96 67.02 -3.72
N LEU A 346 -31.16 67.12 -3.15
CA LEU A 346 -31.52 68.23 -2.26
C LEU A 346 -31.00 67.97 -0.85
N PHE A 347 -29.86 68.54 -0.47
CA PHE A 347 -29.32 68.42 0.89
C PHE A 347 -30.23 69.11 1.91
N SER A 348 -30.96 68.31 2.71
CA SER A 348 -31.74 68.81 3.84
C SER A 348 -31.06 68.40 5.15
N PRO A 349 -30.84 69.34 6.10
CA PRO A 349 -30.07 69.04 7.32
C PRO A 349 -30.73 68.01 8.26
N ASN A 350 -31.99 67.63 8.02
CA ASN A 350 -32.77 66.75 8.91
C ASN A 350 -33.40 65.51 8.23
N ARG A 351 -33.09 65.21 6.96
CA ARG A 351 -33.58 63.99 6.28
C ARG A 351 -32.52 63.40 5.35
N THR A 352 -32.51 62.08 5.21
CA THR A 352 -31.87 61.41 4.07
C THR A 352 -32.48 61.99 2.80
N SER A 353 -31.70 62.82 2.10
CA SER A 353 -32.11 63.51 0.89
C SER A 353 -32.50 62.51 -0.19
N PRO A 354 -33.77 62.40 -0.59
CA PRO A 354 -34.12 61.60 -1.75
C PRO A 354 -33.50 62.24 -2.99
N GLU A 355 -32.93 61.41 -3.86
CA GLU A 355 -32.53 61.84 -5.21
C GLU A 355 -33.82 62.17 -5.98
N LEU A 356 -33.99 63.44 -6.33
CA LEU A 356 -35.11 63.87 -7.16
C LEU A 356 -34.73 63.71 -8.62
N ARG A 357 -35.53 62.95 -9.37
CA ARG A 357 -35.45 62.95 -10.82
C ARG A 357 -36.22 64.13 -11.36
N CYS A 358 -35.52 65.01 -12.05
CA CYS A 358 -36.07 66.17 -12.71
C CYS A 358 -35.64 66.17 -14.16
N TYR A 359 -36.17 67.11 -14.95
CA TYR A 359 -35.82 67.21 -16.35
C TYR A 359 -35.44 68.62 -16.74
N GLU A 360 -34.56 68.79 -17.72
CA GLU A 360 -34.27 70.09 -18.30
C GLU A 360 -34.28 70.04 -19.83
N CYS A 361 -34.60 71.18 -20.44
CA CYS A 361 -34.58 71.31 -21.89
C CYS A 361 -33.21 71.82 -22.34
N VAL A 362 -32.36 70.90 -22.76
CA VAL A 362 -31.07 71.20 -23.37
C VAL A 362 -31.22 71.47 -24.86
N LYS A 363 -30.28 72.25 -25.41
CA LYS A 363 -30.17 72.37 -26.87
C LYS A 363 -29.44 71.11 -27.36
N PRO A 364 -29.97 70.37 -28.35
CA PRO A 364 -29.34 69.17 -28.89
C PRO A 364 -27.93 69.41 -29.42
#